data_AF-A0A3M6GPM8-F1
#
_entry.id   AF-A0A3M6GPM8-F1
#
_cell.length_a   1.000
_cell.length_b   1.000
_cell.length_c   1.000
_cell.angle_alpha   90.00
_cell.angle_beta   90.00
_cell.angle_gamma   90.00
#
_symmetry.space_group_name_H-M   'P 1'
#
loop_
_entity.id
_entity.type
_entity.pdbx_description
1 polymer ?
#
loop_
_entity_poly.entity_id
_entity_poly.type
_entity_poly.pdbx_seq_one_letter_code
_entity_poly.pdbx_strand_id
1 'polypeptide(L)'
;MESDGNDPQAFAKNRAIEDRRNEDRFHFIDWTKQAFKNVEVIPPGNGIMHQINLEKMSPVVQVLDGVAFPDTLVGTDSHTPHVDALGVIAIGVGGLEAENVMLGRASWMRLPDIIGVELTGRRQPGITATDVVLALTEYLRQQKVVGAYLEFYGAGASSLTLGDRATISNMAPEYGATAAMFSIDSQTIDYLRLTGREDEQVKLVELYARHTGLWSDSLKEVEYERVLSFDLSSVVRNMAGPSNPHARVATADLAARGIAGQWEDV
;
A
#
# COMPACT_ATOMS: atom_id res chain seq x y z
N MET A 1 9.52 28.29 -8.83
CA MET A 1 8.62 28.04 -7.69
C MET A 1 7.38 27.39 -8.24
N GLU A 2 6.82 26.44 -7.51
CA GLU A 2 5.46 25.96 -7.77
C GLU A 2 4.48 27.14 -7.64
N SER A 3 3.36 27.01 -8.33
CA SER A 3 2.26 27.97 -8.32
C SER A 3 1.44 27.79 -7.06
N ASP A 4 0.85 28.88 -6.58
CA ASP A 4 -0.05 28.88 -5.43
C ASP A 4 -1.23 27.93 -5.68
N GLY A 5 -1.64 27.16 -4.66
CA GLY A 5 -2.77 26.23 -4.75
C GLY A 5 -4.10 26.92 -5.05
N ASN A 6 -4.18 28.24 -4.80
CA ASN A 6 -5.38 29.04 -5.04
C ASN A 6 -5.50 29.54 -6.50
N ASP A 7 -4.47 29.34 -7.32
CA ASP A 7 -4.46 29.73 -8.73
C ASP A 7 -5.25 28.72 -9.58
N PRO A 8 -6.31 29.12 -10.31
CA PRO A 8 -7.07 28.21 -11.18
C PRO A 8 -6.22 27.53 -12.27
N GLN A 9 -5.06 28.09 -12.59
CA GLN A 9 -4.10 27.56 -13.56
C GLN A 9 -2.93 26.83 -12.89
N ALA A 10 -2.95 26.61 -11.57
CA ALA A 10 -1.86 26.00 -10.83
C ALA A 10 -1.41 24.67 -11.43
N PHE A 11 -2.36 23.80 -11.80
CA PHE A 11 -2.06 22.52 -12.42
C PHE A 11 -1.23 22.66 -13.72
N ALA A 12 -1.72 23.45 -14.67
CA ALA A 12 -1.04 23.65 -15.96
C ALA A 12 0.32 24.34 -15.79
N LYS A 13 0.41 25.31 -14.88
CA LYS A 13 1.66 26.04 -14.60
C LYS A 13 2.69 25.14 -13.92
N ASN A 14 2.29 24.36 -12.91
CA ASN A 14 3.16 23.41 -12.22
C ASN A 14 3.66 22.34 -13.18
N ARG A 15 2.79 21.88 -14.08
CA ARG A 15 3.18 20.95 -15.12
C ARG A 15 4.24 21.52 -16.05
N ALA A 16 4.02 22.73 -16.59
CA ALA A 16 5.01 23.39 -17.44
C ALA A 16 6.36 23.62 -16.73
N ILE A 17 6.34 23.87 -15.42
CA ILE A 17 7.57 23.99 -14.61
C ILE A 17 8.27 22.63 -14.47
N GLU A 18 7.53 21.56 -14.21
CA GLU A 18 8.03 20.19 -14.09
C GLU A 18 8.70 19.75 -15.40
N ASP A 19 8.00 19.91 -16.52
CA ASP A 19 8.47 19.53 -17.86
C ASP A 19 9.77 20.28 -18.20
N ARG A 20 9.81 21.60 -17.99
CA ARG A 20 11.02 22.41 -18.27
C ARG A 20 12.20 22.02 -17.37
N ARG A 21 11.97 21.69 -16.10
CA ARG A 21 13.05 21.40 -15.15
C ARG A 21 13.65 20.00 -15.33
N ASN A 22 12.84 19.06 -15.81
CA ASN A 22 13.22 17.66 -15.91
C ASN A 22 13.28 17.18 -17.36
N GLU A 23 13.27 18.07 -18.35
CA GLU A 23 13.29 17.75 -19.78
C GLU A 23 14.34 16.67 -20.12
N ASP A 24 15.60 16.90 -19.74
CA ASP A 24 16.70 15.93 -19.98
C ASP A 24 16.46 14.58 -19.27
N ARG A 25 15.89 14.61 -18.06
CA ARG A 25 15.62 13.39 -17.27
C ARG A 25 14.47 12.60 -17.87
N PHE A 26 13.41 13.26 -18.30
CA PHE A 26 12.27 12.64 -18.97
C PHE A 26 12.69 12.07 -20.32
N HIS A 27 13.48 12.82 -21.10
CA HIS A 27 14.05 12.32 -22.35
C HIS A 27 14.92 11.08 -22.13
N PHE A 28 15.77 11.06 -21.10
CA PHE A 28 16.58 9.88 -20.76
C PHE A 28 15.70 8.68 -20.35
N ILE A 29 14.69 8.89 -19.50
CA ILE A 29 13.78 7.82 -19.07
C ILE A 29 12.98 7.29 -20.27
N ASP A 30 12.44 8.15 -21.12
CA ASP A 30 11.71 7.73 -22.32
C ASP A 30 12.60 6.95 -23.30
N TRP A 31 13.87 7.33 -23.43
CA TRP A 31 14.85 6.56 -24.19
C TRP A 31 15.01 5.14 -23.64
N THR A 32 14.96 4.93 -22.32
CA THR A 32 15.09 3.58 -21.73
C THR A 32 14.01 2.60 -22.21
N LYS A 33 12.78 3.09 -22.48
CA LYS A 33 11.70 2.28 -23.06
C LYS A 33 12.04 1.75 -24.46
N GLN A 34 12.87 2.47 -25.21
CA GLN A 34 13.32 2.04 -26.54
C GLN A 34 14.57 1.16 -26.45
N ALA A 35 15.43 1.42 -25.46
CA ALA A 35 16.70 0.73 -25.29
C ALA A 35 16.55 -0.67 -24.66
N PHE A 36 15.54 -0.90 -23.83
CA PHE A 36 15.34 -2.14 -23.08
C PHE A 36 13.97 -2.77 -23.36
N LYS A 37 13.93 -4.11 -23.48
CA LYS A 37 12.70 -4.85 -23.86
C LYS A 37 11.62 -4.84 -22.78
N ASN A 38 12.02 -4.87 -21.52
CA ASN A 38 11.12 -5.07 -20.36
C ASN A 38 10.98 -3.80 -19.52
N VAL A 39 11.11 -2.62 -20.15
CA VAL A 39 10.95 -1.33 -19.48
C VAL A 39 9.72 -0.65 -20.05
N GLU A 40 8.74 -0.42 -19.20
CA GLU A 40 7.62 0.46 -19.49
C GLU A 40 7.73 1.73 -18.66
N VAL A 41 7.54 2.88 -19.32
CA VAL A 41 7.54 4.19 -18.68
C VAL A 41 6.12 4.71 -18.69
N ILE A 42 5.61 5.02 -17.48
CA ILE A 42 4.36 5.74 -17.31
C ILE A 42 4.68 7.24 -17.41
N PRO A 43 4.10 7.97 -18.37
CA PRO A 43 4.39 9.38 -18.53
C PRO A 43 3.98 10.18 -17.28
N PRO A 44 4.66 11.30 -16.98
CA PRO A 44 4.36 12.07 -15.80
C PRO A 44 2.91 12.59 -15.86
N GLY A 45 2.28 12.86 -14.70
CA GLY A 45 0.90 13.37 -14.63
C GLY A 45 -0.22 12.33 -14.76
N ASN A 46 0.10 11.03 -14.88
CA ASN A 46 -0.88 9.94 -14.96
C ASN A 46 -1.21 9.29 -13.59
N GLY A 47 -0.79 9.92 -12.49
CA GLY A 47 -1.03 9.42 -11.14
C GLY A 47 0.26 9.13 -10.37
N ILE A 48 0.10 8.50 -9.21
CA ILE A 48 1.20 8.15 -8.30
C ILE A 48 1.50 6.65 -8.45
N MET A 49 2.78 6.27 -8.46
CA MET A 49 3.24 4.93 -8.83
C MET A 49 2.53 3.81 -8.06
N HIS A 50 2.47 3.90 -6.73
CA HIS A 50 1.83 2.86 -5.91
C HIS A 50 0.32 2.71 -6.19
N GLN A 51 -0.38 3.81 -6.54
CA GLN A 51 -1.80 3.76 -6.93
C GLN A 51 -1.96 3.09 -8.31
N ILE A 52 -1.13 3.48 -9.28
CA ILE A 52 -1.13 2.88 -10.61
C ILE A 52 -0.78 1.39 -10.54
N ASN A 53 0.12 1.00 -9.63
CA ASN A 53 0.46 -0.39 -9.40
C ASN A 53 -0.76 -1.17 -8.90
N LEU A 54 -1.45 -0.65 -7.89
CA LEU A 54 -2.66 -1.27 -7.31
C LEU A 54 -3.82 -1.31 -8.30
N GLU A 55 -4.01 -0.30 -9.15
CA GLU A 55 -5.16 -0.21 -10.07
C GLU A 55 -4.94 -0.90 -11.41
N LYS A 56 -3.69 -1.00 -11.87
CA LYS A 56 -3.40 -1.41 -13.25
C LYS A 56 -2.25 -2.39 -13.42
N MET A 57 -1.10 -2.16 -12.76
CA MET A 57 0.11 -2.91 -13.11
C MET A 57 0.16 -4.30 -12.51
N SER A 58 -0.22 -4.46 -11.23
CA SER A 58 -0.16 -5.77 -10.60
C SER A 58 -1.26 -6.69 -11.14
N PRO A 59 -0.89 -7.87 -11.70
CA PRO A 59 -1.86 -8.87 -12.11
C PRO A 59 -2.31 -9.77 -10.95
N VAL A 60 -1.70 -9.66 -9.76
CA VAL A 60 -1.86 -10.55 -8.59
C VAL A 60 -1.35 -11.98 -8.82
N VAL A 61 -1.63 -12.56 -9.99
CA VAL A 61 -1.08 -13.84 -10.47
C VAL A 61 -0.52 -13.62 -11.88
N GLN A 62 0.77 -13.88 -12.04
CA GLN A 62 1.50 -13.78 -13.30
C GLN A 62 1.35 -15.07 -14.11
N VAL A 63 1.52 -14.97 -15.43
CA VAL A 63 1.70 -16.13 -16.32
C VAL A 63 2.94 -15.92 -17.18
N LEU A 64 3.93 -16.79 -17.06
CA LEU A 64 5.13 -16.79 -17.89
C LEU A 64 5.35 -18.19 -18.46
N ASP A 65 5.51 -18.28 -19.79
CA ASP A 65 5.74 -19.54 -20.50
C ASP A 65 4.73 -20.65 -20.15
N GLY A 66 3.46 -20.26 -19.95
CA GLY A 66 2.36 -21.16 -19.60
C GLY A 66 2.30 -21.58 -18.12
N VAL A 67 3.18 -21.04 -17.28
CA VAL A 67 3.21 -21.29 -15.83
C VAL A 67 2.61 -20.10 -15.09
N ALA A 68 1.57 -20.35 -14.29
CA ALA A 68 0.99 -19.36 -13.40
C ALA A 68 1.71 -19.36 -12.04
N PHE A 69 1.98 -18.17 -11.48
CA PHE A 69 2.62 -18.00 -10.18
C PHE A 69 2.18 -16.67 -9.51
N PRO A 70 2.30 -16.52 -8.18
CA PRO A 70 1.89 -15.30 -7.49
C PRO A 70 2.76 -14.13 -7.94
N ASP A 71 2.15 -12.96 -8.06
CA ASP A 71 2.89 -11.73 -8.27
C ASP A 71 3.71 -11.39 -7.01
N THR A 72 4.94 -10.93 -7.23
CA THR A 72 5.85 -10.46 -6.17
C THR A 72 6.67 -9.32 -6.74
N LEU A 73 6.99 -8.31 -5.91
CA LEU A 73 7.62 -7.10 -6.41
C LEU A 73 8.64 -6.53 -5.40
N VAL A 74 9.75 -6.04 -5.93
CA VAL A 74 10.61 -5.10 -5.20
C VAL A 74 10.54 -3.75 -5.91
N GLY A 75 10.34 -2.67 -5.16
CA GLY A 75 10.22 -1.34 -5.70
C GLY A 75 11.22 -0.38 -5.08
N THR A 76 11.72 0.59 -5.84
CA THR A 76 12.60 1.66 -5.32
C THR A 76 11.82 2.78 -4.63
N ASP A 77 10.67 2.43 -4.05
CA ASP A 77 9.74 3.31 -3.35
C ASP A 77 9.39 2.65 -2.02
N SER A 78 9.42 3.41 -0.91
CA SER A 78 9.15 2.83 0.41
C SER A 78 7.72 2.35 0.55
N HIS A 79 6.78 2.99 -0.13
CA HIS A 79 5.34 2.70 -0.06
C HIS A 79 4.90 1.64 -1.07
N THR A 80 5.86 0.98 -1.72
CA THR A 80 5.65 -0.25 -2.50
C THR A 80 4.69 -1.27 -1.85
N PRO A 81 4.72 -1.51 -0.52
CA PRO A 81 3.77 -2.39 0.17
C PRO A 81 2.29 -2.01 0.02
N HIS A 82 1.95 -0.85 -0.57
CA HIS A 82 0.58 -0.49 -0.91
C HIS A 82 -0.16 -1.58 -1.70
N VAL A 83 0.54 -2.30 -2.59
CA VAL A 83 -0.04 -3.39 -3.39
C VAL A 83 -0.25 -4.69 -2.60
N ASP A 84 0.32 -4.82 -1.41
CA ASP A 84 0.16 -5.99 -0.54
C ASP A 84 -1.30 -6.25 -0.14
N ALA A 85 -2.14 -5.22 -0.23
CA ALA A 85 -3.58 -5.31 -0.06
C ALA A 85 -4.27 -6.25 -1.06
N LEU A 86 -3.64 -6.53 -2.21
CA LEU A 86 -4.13 -7.49 -3.21
C LEU A 86 -3.70 -8.95 -2.92
N GLY A 87 -2.89 -9.20 -1.89
CA GLY A 87 -2.26 -10.51 -1.65
C GLY A 87 -0.97 -10.72 -2.42
N VAL A 88 -0.28 -9.64 -2.78
CA VAL A 88 1.01 -9.62 -3.48
C VAL A 88 2.11 -9.34 -2.48
N ILE A 89 3.23 -10.05 -2.50
CA ILE A 89 4.35 -9.71 -1.62
C ILE A 89 5.17 -8.61 -2.30
N ALA A 90 5.04 -7.37 -1.84
CA ALA A 90 5.78 -6.24 -2.37
C ALA A 90 6.55 -5.46 -1.31
N ILE A 91 7.84 -5.21 -1.55
CA ILE A 91 8.71 -4.55 -0.58
C ILE A 91 9.47 -3.37 -1.19
N GLY A 92 9.70 -2.34 -0.37
CA GLY A 92 10.59 -1.23 -0.71
C GLY A 92 12.06 -1.61 -0.56
N VAL A 93 12.87 -1.35 -1.58
CA VAL A 93 14.32 -1.62 -1.59
C VAL A 93 15.11 -0.41 -2.12
N GLY A 94 16.43 -0.43 -1.92
CA GLY A 94 17.33 0.56 -2.51
C GLY A 94 17.55 0.34 -4.02
N GLY A 95 17.96 1.38 -4.74
CA GLY A 95 18.19 1.32 -6.19
C GLY A 95 19.13 0.20 -6.65
N LEU A 96 20.23 -0.01 -5.94
CA LEU A 96 21.19 -1.09 -6.27
C LEU A 96 20.57 -2.50 -6.18
N GLU A 97 19.65 -2.70 -5.22
CA GLU A 97 18.97 -3.98 -5.07
C GLU A 97 17.96 -4.20 -6.20
N ALA A 98 17.20 -3.17 -6.56
CA ALA A 98 16.31 -3.21 -7.72
C ALA A 98 17.08 -3.48 -9.02
N GLU A 99 18.22 -2.81 -9.23
CA GLU A 99 19.10 -3.03 -10.39
C GLU A 99 19.62 -4.48 -10.44
N ASN A 100 20.02 -5.05 -9.31
CA ASN A 100 20.44 -6.46 -9.24
C ASN A 100 19.30 -7.40 -9.69
N VAL A 101 18.08 -7.16 -9.24
CA VAL A 101 16.90 -7.95 -9.64
C VAL A 101 16.61 -7.78 -11.13
N MET A 102 16.70 -6.56 -11.67
CA MET A 102 16.55 -6.30 -13.11
C MET A 102 17.59 -7.02 -13.96
N LEU A 103 18.78 -7.30 -13.43
CA LEU A 103 19.84 -8.08 -14.07
C LEU A 103 19.66 -9.61 -13.92
N GLY A 104 18.51 -10.05 -13.40
CA GLY A 104 18.19 -11.47 -13.23
C GLY A 104 18.81 -12.12 -12.00
N ARG A 105 19.25 -11.33 -11.02
CA ARG A 105 19.70 -11.84 -9.73
C ARG A 105 18.52 -11.93 -8.76
N ALA A 106 18.51 -12.95 -7.91
CA ALA A 106 17.54 -13.00 -6.82
C ALA A 106 17.86 -11.90 -5.78
N SER A 107 16.82 -11.32 -5.19
CA SER A 107 17.00 -10.51 -3.99
C SER A 107 17.27 -11.42 -2.80
N TRP A 108 18.30 -11.11 -2.02
CA TRP A 108 18.68 -11.90 -0.85
C TRP A 108 18.20 -11.21 0.41
N MET A 109 17.31 -11.89 1.14
CA MET A 109 16.77 -11.42 2.40
C MET A 109 16.87 -12.49 3.47
N ARG A 110 16.98 -12.06 4.73
CA ARG A 110 16.80 -12.97 5.85
C ARG A 110 15.36 -13.46 5.84
N LEU A 111 15.15 -14.72 6.21
CA LEU A 111 13.80 -15.23 6.45
C LEU A 111 13.13 -14.28 7.46
N PRO A 112 12.02 -13.61 7.07
CA PRO A 112 11.40 -12.62 7.93
C PRO A 112 10.61 -13.29 9.05
N ASP A 113 10.50 -12.59 10.18
CA ASP A 113 9.51 -12.91 11.20
C ASP A 113 8.13 -12.53 10.65
N ILE A 114 7.18 -13.47 10.67
CA ILE A 114 5.80 -13.24 10.25
C ILE A 114 4.94 -13.03 11.50
N ILE A 115 4.34 -11.85 11.61
CA ILE A 115 3.46 -11.48 12.72
C ILE A 115 2.02 -11.43 12.20
N GLY A 116 1.16 -12.27 12.76
CA GLY A 116 -0.27 -12.21 12.50
C GLY A 116 -0.89 -11.02 13.23
N VAL A 117 -1.66 -10.19 12.52
CA VAL A 117 -2.43 -9.08 13.10
C VAL A 117 -3.91 -9.37 12.94
N GLU A 118 -4.53 -9.87 14.01
CA GLU A 118 -5.96 -10.12 14.05
C GLU A 118 -6.71 -8.79 14.20
N LEU A 119 -7.44 -8.41 13.15
CA LEU A 119 -8.36 -7.28 13.18
C LEU A 119 -9.74 -7.80 13.61
N THR A 120 -10.24 -7.28 14.73
CA THR A 120 -11.58 -7.62 15.26
C THR A 120 -12.53 -6.44 15.13
N GLY A 121 -13.81 -6.69 15.42
CA GLY A 121 -14.84 -5.64 15.41
C GLY A 121 -15.10 -5.07 14.02
N ARG A 122 -15.68 -3.87 13.97
CA ARG A 122 -15.97 -3.17 12.70
C ARG A 122 -15.73 -1.68 12.87
N ARG A 123 -15.23 -1.07 11.79
CA ARG A 123 -15.09 0.38 11.70
C ARG A 123 -16.44 1.07 11.94
N GLN A 124 -16.46 2.02 12.87
CA GLN A 124 -17.66 2.77 13.23
C GLN A 124 -18.11 3.73 12.09
N PRO A 125 -19.41 4.06 12.00
CA PRO A 125 -19.89 5.06 11.04
C PRO A 125 -19.16 6.40 11.18
N GLY A 126 -18.76 7.00 10.07
CA GLY A 126 -18.08 8.30 10.04
C GLY A 126 -16.58 8.27 10.39
N ILE A 127 -16.02 7.08 10.62
CA ILE A 127 -14.58 6.81 10.71
C ILE A 127 -14.05 6.44 9.33
N THR A 128 -12.92 7.03 8.93
CA THR A 128 -12.30 6.88 7.61
C THR A 128 -11.21 5.81 7.61
N ALA A 129 -10.71 5.43 6.42
CA ALA A 129 -9.54 4.57 6.30
C ALA A 129 -8.32 5.19 7.00
N THR A 130 -8.16 6.51 6.85
CA THR A 130 -7.11 7.31 7.47
C THR A 130 -7.14 7.19 9.00
N ASP A 131 -8.33 7.31 9.61
CA ASP A 131 -8.47 7.19 11.07
C ASP A 131 -8.01 5.83 11.59
N VAL A 132 -8.35 4.75 10.86
CA VAL A 132 -7.97 3.37 11.18
C VAL A 132 -6.47 3.21 11.06
N VAL A 133 -5.87 3.60 9.93
CA VAL A 133 -4.44 3.39 9.72
C VAL A 133 -3.59 4.21 10.69
N LEU A 134 -4.01 5.42 11.08
CA LEU A 134 -3.27 6.22 12.07
C LEU A 134 -3.29 5.55 13.46
N ALA A 135 -4.44 5.02 13.88
CA ALA A 135 -4.56 4.27 15.12
C ALA A 135 -3.75 2.97 15.10
N LEU A 136 -3.79 2.25 13.98
CA LEU A 136 -3.06 1.02 13.78
C LEU A 136 -1.54 1.26 13.70
N THR A 137 -1.10 2.35 13.06
CA THR A 137 0.31 2.75 12.98
C THR A 137 0.89 3.06 14.36
N GLU A 138 0.16 3.82 15.20
CA GLU A 138 0.55 4.06 16.59
C GLU A 138 0.70 2.74 17.36
N TYR A 139 -0.30 1.87 17.27
CA TYR A 139 -0.30 0.57 17.94
C TYR A 139 0.87 -0.32 17.48
N LEU A 140 1.04 -0.51 16.17
CA LEU A 140 2.09 -1.38 15.61
C LEU A 140 3.50 -0.87 15.93
N ARG A 141 3.70 0.46 15.98
CA ARG A 141 4.97 1.05 16.47
C ARG A 141 5.23 0.68 17.92
N GLN A 142 4.23 0.76 18.79
CA GLN A 142 4.36 0.35 20.19
C GLN A 142 4.65 -1.15 20.32
N GLN A 143 4.13 -1.97 19.39
CA GLN A 143 4.39 -3.40 19.31
C GLN A 143 5.76 -3.77 18.71
N LYS A 144 6.56 -2.80 18.24
CA LYS A 144 7.94 -3.01 17.76
C LYS A 144 8.05 -4.05 16.64
N VAL A 145 7.27 -3.88 15.58
CA VAL A 145 7.23 -4.79 14.41
C VAL A 145 8.29 -4.49 13.34
N VAL A 146 9.40 -3.85 13.71
CA VAL A 146 10.38 -3.36 12.74
C VAL A 146 11.05 -4.52 12.00
N GLY A 147 10.99 -4.51 10.67
CA GLY A 147 11.58 -5.54 9.80
C GLY A 147 10.77 -6.83 9.69
N ALA A 148 9.63 -6.93 10.38
CA ALA A 148 8.72 -8.06 10.28
C ALA A 148 7.81 -7.95 9.06
N TYR A 149 7.25 -9.08 8.65
CA TYR A 149 6.17 -9.14 7.67
C TYR A 149 4.88 -9.26 8.46
N LEU A 150 3.93 -8.36 8.20
CA LEU A 150 2.63 -8.41 8.85
C LEU A 150 1.63 -9.09 7.93
N GLU A 151 0.84 -10.00 8.48
CA GLU A 151 -0.33 -10.56 7.79
C GLU A 151 -1.59 -10.20 8.56
N PHE A 152 -2.47 -9.43 7.94
CA PHE A 152 -3.72 -8.97 8.54
C PHE A 152 -4.84 -9.98 8.27
N TYR A 153 -5.49 -10.43 9.33
CA TYR A 153 -6.57 -11.43 9.25
C TYR A 153 -7.69 -11.14 10.24
N GLY A 154 -8.71 -12.00 10.26
CA GLY A 154 -9.84 -11.90 11.18
C GLY A 154 -11.05 -11.16 10.62
N ALA A 155 -12.15 -11.18 11.37
CA ALA A 155 -13.45 -10.67 10.92
C ALA A 155 -13.43 -9.17 10.59
N GLY A 156 -12.57 -8.40 11.26
CA GLY A 156 -12.33 -6.99 10.95
C GLY A 156 -11.69 -6.81 9.58
N ALA A 157 -10.66 -7.58 9.25
CA ALA A 157 -9.97 -7.53 7.95
C ALA A 157 -10.92 -7.84 6.78
N SER A 158 -11.77 -8.88 6.94
CA SER A 158 -12.78 -9.24 5.93
C SER A 158 -13.86 -8.16 5.75
N SER A 159 -14.07 -7.28 6.73
CA SER A 159 -15.04 -6.18 6.66
C SER A 159 -14.52 -4.93 5.96
N LEU A 160 -13.20 -4.83 5.74
CA LEU A 160 -12.56 -3.71 5.09
C LEU A 160 -12.68 -3.83 3.57
N THR A 161 -12.93 -2.69 2.90
CA THR A 161 -12.82 -2.60 1.44
C THR A 161 -11.35 -2.72 1.03
N LEU A 162 -11.08 -3.04 -0.25
CA LEU A 162 -9.69 -3.07 -0.70
C LEU A 162 -8.99 -1.72 -0.55
N GLY A 163 -9.69 -0.60 -0.75
CA GLY A 163 -9.12 0.73 -0.53
C GLY A 163 -8.70 0.97 0.93
N ASP A 164 -9.47 0.47 1.90
CA ASP A 164 -9.09 0.52 3.31
C ASP A 164 -7.83 -0.33 3.59
N ARG A 165 -7.75 -1.53 3.00
CA ARG A 165 -6.58 -2.43 3.10
C ARG A 165 -5.33 -1.82 2.48
N ALA A 166 -5.46 -1.22 1.30
CA ALA A 166 -4.38 -0.51 0.62
C ALA A 166 -3.86 0.65 1.45
N THR A 167 -4.77 1.39 2.11
CA THR A 167 -4.40 2.46 3.04
C THR A 167 -3.56 1.94 4.22
N ILE A 168 -3.92 0.78 4.78
CA ILE A 168 -3.16 0.12 5.86
C ILE A 168 -1.79 -0.35 5.37
N SER A 169 -1.76 -1.00 4.22
CA SER A 169 -0.55 -1.60 3.65
C SER A 169 0.45 -0.53 3.21
N ASN A 170 -0.05 0.58 2.68
CA ASN A 170 0.73 1.77 2.33
C ASN A 170 1.59 2.25 3.49
N MET A 171 1.06 2.24 4.72
CA MET A 171 1.75 2.78 5.88
C MET A 171 2.78 1.83 6.51
N ALA A 172 3.13 0.72 5.84
CA ALA A 172 4.14 -0.22 6.31
C ALA A 172 5.45 0.44 6.75
N PRO A 173 6.03 1.38 5.99
CA PRO A 173 7.23 2.11 6.42
C PRO A 173 7.01 2.91 7.71
N GLU A 174 5.82 3.50 7.88
CA GLU A 174 5.47 4.34 9.03
C GLU A 174 5.33 3.57 10.32
N TYR A 175 5.00 2.27 10.30
CA TYR A 175 5.11 1.38 11.49
C TYR A 175 6.36 0.48 11.50
N GLY A 176 7.14 0.50 10.42
CA GLY A 176 8.45 -0.13 10.31
C GLY A 176 8.43 -1.57 9.82
N ALA A 177 7.27 -2.10 9.42
CA ALA A 177 7.19 -3.40 8.78
C ALA A 177 7.83 -3.38 7.39
N THR A 178 8.30 -4.53 6.93
CA THR A 178 8.84 -4.67 5.57
C THR A 178 7.72 -4.92 4.54
N ALA A 179 6.68 -5.66 4.94
CA ALA A 179 5.49 -5.96 4.15
C ALA A 179 4.25 -5.96 5.05
N ALA A 180 3.08 -5.73 4.45
CA ALA A 180 1.81 -5.55 5.15
C ALA A 180 0.66 -6.21 4.36
N MET A 181 0.55 -7.52 4.48
CA MET A 181 -0.23 -8.39 3.60
C MET A 181 -1.68 -8.52 4.02
N PHE A 182 -2.57 -8.55 3.01
CA PHE A 182 -3.92 -9.08 3.14
C PHE A 182 -4.09 -10.27 2.18
N SER A 183 -4.64 -11.38 2.66
CA SER A 183 -4.89 -12.56 1.84
C SER A 183 -5.87 -12.28 0.68
N ILE A 184 -5.75 -13.03 -0.41
CA ILE A 184 -6.68 -12.95 -1.55
C ILE A 184 -8.08 -13.41 -1.11
N ASP A 185 -9.08 -12.57 -1.32
CA ASP A 185 -10.47 -12.89 -1.01
C ASP A 185 -11.46 -12.25 -2.00
N SER A 186 -12.76 -12.26 -1.67
CA SER A 186 -13.78 -11.68 -2.53
C SER A 186 -13.61 -10.17 -2.72
N GLN A 187 -13.09 -9.42 -1.73
CA GLN A 187 -12.81 -7.99 -1.89
C GLN A 187 -11.71 -7.77 -2.92
N THR A 188 -10.69 -8.64 -2.98
CA THR A 188 -9.67 -8.64 -4.03
C THR A 188 -10.33 -8.82 -5.40
N ILE A 189 -11.16 -9.85 -5.57
CA ILE A 189 -11.82 -10.15 -6.84
C ILE A 189 -12.76 -9.02 -7.28
N ASP A 190 -13.56 -8.47 -6.36
CA ASP A 190 -14.47 -7.37 -6.65
C ASP A 190 -13.71 -6.10 -7.03
N TYR A 191 -12.57 -5.82 -6.38
CA TYR A 191 -11.73 -4.69 -6.74
C TYR A 191 -11.09 -4.86 -8.13
N LEU A 192 -10.56 -6.06 -8.45
CA LEU A 192 -9.98 -6.30 -9.77
C LEU A 192 -11.01 -6.04 -10.87
N ARG A 193 -12.26 -6.49 -10.70
CA ARG A 193 -13.37 -6.18 -11.61
C ARG A 193 -13.67 -4.68 -11.68
N LEU A 194 -13.77 -4.01 -10.52
CA LEU A 194 -14.08 -2.58 -10.43
C LEU A 194 -13.07 -1.71 -11.21
N THR A 195 -11.79 -2.07 -11.12
CA THR A 195 -10.69 -1.36 -11.82
C THR A 195 -10.52 -1.77 -13.28
N GLY A 196 -11.39 -2.65 -13.81
CA GLY A 196 -11.38 -3.04 -15.22
C GLY A 196 -10.29 -4.04 -15.59
N ARG A 197 -9.87 -4.92 -14.68
CA ARG A 197 -9.05 -6.09 -15.05
C ARG A 197 -9.86 -7.01 -15.97
N GLU A 198 -9.17 -7.60 -16.94
CA GLU A 198 -9.77 -8.56 -17.88
C GLU A 198 -10.38 -9.76 -17.13
N ASP A 199 -11.55 -10.22 -17.60
CA ASP A 199 -12.29 -11.33 -16.99
C ASP A 199 -11.45 -12.61 -16.86
N GLU A 200 -10.57 -12.86 -17.83
CA GLU A 200 -9.65 -14.01 -17.81
C GLU A 200 -8.63 -13.89 -16.66
N GLN A 201 -8.09 -12.70 -16.44
CA GLN A 201 -7.16 -12.44 -15.34
C GLN A 201 -7.87 -12.61 -13.99
N VAL A 202 -9.08 -12.07 -13.83
CA VAL A 202 -9.85 -12.21 -12.59
C VAL A 202 -10.15 -13.68 -12.29
N LYS A 203 -10.55 -14.46 -13.31
CA LYS A 203 -10.78 -15.90 -13.17
C LYS A 203 -9.50 -16.65 -12.80
N LEU A 204 -8.38 -16.30 -13.43
CA LEU A 204 -7.07 -16.89 -13.12
C LEU A 204 -6.71 -16.67 -11.66
N VAL A 205 -6.81 -15.43 -11.16
CA VAL A 205 -6.48 -15.09 -9.77
C VAL A 205 -7.31 -15.90 -8.79
N GLU A 206 -8.64 -15.95 -8.97
CA GLU A 206 -9.51 -16.72 -8.08
C GLU A 206 -9.22 -18.22 -8.14
N LEU A 207 -9.09 -18.79 -9.34
CA LEU A 207 -8.82 -20.22 -9.51
C LEU A 207 -7.47 -20.60 -8.88
N TYR A 208 -6.43 -19.84 -9.19
CA TYR A 208 -5.08 -20.08 -8.68
C TYR A 208 -5.04 -19.98 -7.16
N ALA A 209 -5.59 -18.91 -6.57
CA ALA A 209 -5.57 -18.71 -5.13
C ALA A 209 -6.33 -19.82 -4.38
N ARG A 210 -7.48 -20.26 -4.90
CA ARG A 210 -8.23 -21.37 -4.32
C ARG A 210 -7.51 -22.71 -4.45
N HIS A 211 -6.89 -22.97 -5.59
CA HIS A 211 -6.19 -24.23 -5.84
C HIS A 211 -4.91 -24.37 -5.02
N THR A 212 -4.20 -23.26 -4.80
CA THR A 212 -2.89 -23.25 -4.13
C THR A 212 -2.98 -22.97 -2.62
N GLY A 213 -4.18 -22.73 -2.08
CA GLY A 213 -4.38 -22.43 -0.66
C GLY A 213 -4.06 -20.98 -0.26
N LEU A 214 -3.89 -20.07 -1.22
CA LEU A 214 -3.66 -18.63 -0.97
C LEU A 214 -4.96 -17.84 -0.79
N TRP A 215 -6.11 -18.48 -0.97
CA TRP A 215 -7.41 -17.88 -0.68
C TRP A 215 -7.64 -17.79 0.83
N SER A 216 -8.09 -16.64 1.33
CA SER A 216 -8.31 -16.31 2.74
C SER A 216 -8.97 -17.43 3.58
N ASP A 217 -9.99 -18.12 3.06
CA ASP A 217 -10.66 -19.21 3.79
C ASP A 217 -9.73 -20.38 4.13
N SER A 218 -8.70 -20.61 3.30
CA SER A 218 -7.69 -21.66 3.49
C SER A 218 -6.63 -21.27 4.52
N LEU A 219 -6.55 -19.98 4.87
CA LEU A 219 -5.55 -19.41 5.77
C LEU A 219 -6.07 -19.22 7.20
N LYS A 220 -7.28 -19.69 7.50
CA LYS A 220 -7.90 -19.55 8.84
C LYS A 220 -7.17 -20.28 9.96
N GLU A 221 -6.46 -21.34 9.62
CA GLU A 221 -5.73 -22.19 10.58
C GLU A 221 -4.21 -21.92 10.57
N VAL A 222 -3.77 -20.81 9.95
CA VAL A 222 -2.36 -20.42 9.96
C VAL A 222 -1.90 -20.14 11.38
N GLU A 223 -0.79 -20.74 11.77
CA GLU A 223 -0.12 -20.51 13.05
C GLU A 223 0.97 -19.45 12.88
N TYR A 224 0.85 -18.34 13.61
CA TYR A 224 1.86 -17.30 13.68
C TYR A 224 2.65 -17.45 14.98
N GLU A 225 3.97 -17.26 14.91
CA GLU A 225 4.82 -17.24 16.11
C GLU A 225 4.41 -16.12 17.07
N ARG A 226 3.99 -14.98 16.52
CA ARG A 226 3.48 -13.84 17.27
C ARG A 226 2.16 -13.36 16.67
N VAL A 227 1.16 -13.22 17.54
CA VAL A 227 -0.14 -12.66 17.20
C VAL A 227 -0.35 -11.34 17.94
N LEU A 228 -0.79 -10.33 17.20
CA LEU A 228 -1.27 -9.06 17.71
C LEU A 228 -2.78 -8.96 17.46
N SER A 229 -3.51 -8.26 18.32
CA SER A 229 -4.96 -8.11 18.18
C SER A 229 -5.34 -6.63 18.27
N PHE A 230 -6.19 -6.18 17.35
CA PHE A 230 -6.62 -4.80 17.25
C PHE A 230 -8.12 -4.70 16.92
N ASP A 231 -8.89 -4.02 17.78
CA ASP A 231 -10.33 -3.82 17.59
C ASP A 231 -10.61 -2.56 16.76
N LEU A 232 -11.13 -2.73 15.55
CA LEU A 232 -11.53 -1.62 14.67
C LEU A 232 -12.64 -0.74 15.28
N SER A 233 -13.40 -1.27 16.24
CA SER A 233 -14.49 -0.54 16.90
C SER A 233 -13.98 0.50 17.89
N SER A 234 -12.73 0.39 18.36
CA SER A 234 -12.13 1.36 19.28
C SER A 234 -11.57 2.60 18.57
N VAL A 235 -11.57 2.61 17.23
CA VAL A 235 -11.02 3.72 16.44
C VAL A 235 -11.97 4.92 16.49
N VAL A 236 -11.42 6.07 16.89
CA VAL A 236 -12.08 7.37 16.83
C VAL A 236 -11.51 8.23 15.69
N ARG A 237 -12.09 9.40 15.42
CA ARG A 237 -11.49 10.35 14.48
C ARG A 237 -10.14 10.84 14.99
N ASN A 238 -9.14 10.79 14.12
CA ASN A 238 -7.75 11.02 14.47
C ASN A 238 -7.06 11.96 13.47
N MET A 239 -6.03 12.63 13.97
CA MET A 239 -4.97 13.22 13.17
C MET A 239 -3.63 12.68 13.68
N ALA A 240 -2.55 12.91 12.94
CA ALA A 240 -1.20 12.63 13.40
C ALA A 240 -0.30 13.85 13.17
N GLY A 241 0.54 14.17 14.14
CA GLY A 241 1.44 15.32 14.06
C GLY A 241 1.72 16.00 15.41
N PRO A 242 2.30 17.21 15.39
CA PRO A 242 2.61 18.01 14.20
C PRO A 242 3.84 17.53 13.40
N SER A 243 4.73 16.74 14.00
CA SER A 243 6.03 16.39 13.38
C SER A 243 6.25 14.91 13.08
N ASN A 244 5.43 14.01 13.62
CA ASN A 244 5.62 12.56 13.48
C ASN A 244 4.33 11.86 13.06
N PRO A 245 4.35 10.94 12.08
CA PRO A 245 3.15 10.26 11.56
C PRO A 245 2.52 9.27 12.54
N HIS A 246 3.28 8.80 13.54
CA HIS A 246 2.78 7.93 14.61
C HIS A 246 2.37 8.70 15.87
N ALA A 247 2.49 10.03 15.88
CA ALA A 247 2.03 10.87 16.99
C ALA A 247 0.53 11.13 16.84
N ARG A 248 -0.29 10.10 17.11
CA ARG A 248 -1.74 10.19 16.97
C ARG A 248 -2.33 11.15 18.00
N VAL A 249 -3.31 11.93 17.55
CA VAL A 249 -4.14 12.80 18.37
C VAL A 249 -5.60 12.58 17.98
N ALA A 250 -6.43 12.15 18.92
CA ALA A 250 -7.87 12.10 18.70
C ALA A 250 -8.39 13.53 18.48
N THR A 251 -9.31 13.73 17.54
CA THR A 251 -9.83 15.09 17.26
C THR A 251 -10.54 15.70 18.47
N ALA A 252 -11.11 14.86 19.34
CA ALA A 252 -11.72 15.27 20.60
C ALA A 252 -10.71 15.85 21.61
N ASP A 253 -9.43 15.48 21.50
CA ASP A 253 -8.37 15.89 22.43
C ASP A 253 -7.66 17.17 22.00
N LEU A 254 -7.96 17.73 20.82
CA LEU A 254 -7.19 18.84 20.26
C LEU A 254 -7.19 20.08 21.16
N ALA A 255 -8.33 20.44 21.73
CA ALA A 255 -8.45 21.56 22.66
C ALA A 255 -7.71 21.27 23.98
N ALA A 256 -7.88 20.05 24.54
CA ALA A 256 -7.23 19.64 25.77
C ALA A 256 -5.69 19.59 25.63
N ARG A 257 -5.18 19.31 24.43
CA ARG A 257 -3.74 19.33 24.10
C ARG A 257 -3.23 20.69 23.64
N GLY A 258 -4.07 21.73 23.61
CA GLY A 258 -3.70 23.08 23.18
C GLY A 258 -3.35 23.19 21.69
N ILE A 259 -3.77 22.23 20.87
CA ILE A 259 -3.54 22.21 19.42
C ILE A 259 -4.60 23.03 18.70
N ALA A 260 -5.84 22.99 19.17
CA ALA A 260 -6.95 23.79 18.64
C ALA A 260 -7.45 24.80 19.67
N GLY A 261 -7.71 26.02 19.22
CA GLY A 261 -8.34 27.10 19.99
C GLY A 261 -9.66 27.53 19.37
N GLN A 262 -10.33 28.53 19.98
CA GLN A 262 -11.45 29.20 19.30
C GLN A 262 -10.93 29.89 18.03
N TRP A 263 -11.64 29.71 16.93
CA TRP A 263 -11.35 30.40 15.70
C TRP A 263 -11.79 31.86 15.86
N GLU A 264 -10.83 32.78 15.77
CA GLU A 264 -11.07 34.22 15.68
C GLU A 264 -10.99 34.60 14.19
N ASP A 265 -12.03 35.22 13.64
CA ASP A 265 -11.99 35.87 12.33
C ASP A 265 -10.89 36.95 12.37
N VAL A 266 -9.77 36.74 11.68
CA VAL A 266 -8.69 37.72 11.50
C VAL A 266 -8.72 38.26 10.08
#